data_AF-A0A319CDC2-F1
#
_entry.id   AF-A0A319CDC2-F1
#
_cell.length_a   1.000
_cell.length_b   1.000
_cell.length_c   1.000
_cell.angle_alpha   90.00
_cell.angle_beta   90.00
_cell.angle_gamma   90.00
#
_symmetry.space_group_name_H-M   'P 1'
#
loop_
_entity.id
_entity.type
_entity.pdbx_description
1 polymer ?
#
loop_
_entity_poly.entity_id
_entity_poly.type
_entity_poly.pdbx_seq_one_letter_code
_entity_poly.pdbx_strand_id
1 'polypeptide(L)'
;MGDAEALPDYVLDPNAVLKDKDAAWRYGAPPDYSNTRAVYERTKKQSHEPGSLPNLVENLVKNWEIEASFKTSLADWRTIDHEKYHVTLNGGPPLSGEYMLKVGTYNALLTPSAYYDPAHNDFEMSHKSFKRMMPTFAWEVTEVYSGPPTVVFKWRHWGEMARDYVGFNE
;
A
#
# COMPACT_ATOMS: atom_id res chain seq x y z
N MET A 1 17.59 -28.75 15.53
CA MET A 1 16.88 -27.46 15.63
C MET A 1 16.86 -26.94 14.21
N GLY A 2 15.71 -26.98 13.54
CA GLY A 2 15.63 -26.48 12.17
C GLY A 2 15.93 -24.99 12.17
N ASP A 3 16.74 -24.52 11.23
CA ASP A 3 17.02 -23.12 11.03
C ASP A 3 15.67 -22.38 10.97
N ALA A 4 15.43 -21.48 11.93
CA ALA A 4 14.29 -20.58 11.83
C ALA A 4 14.52 -19.79 10.54
N GLU A 5 13.69 -20.04 9.54
CA GLU A 5 13.76 -19.36 8.25
C GLU A 5 13.77 -17.86 8.52
N ALA A 6 14.81 -17.18 8.05
CA ALA A 6 14.96 -15.75 8.27
C ALA A 6 13.72 -15.04 7.73
N LEU A 7 13.17 -14.10 8.49
CA LEU A 7 12.03 -13.32 8.05
C LEU A 7 12.35 -12.62 6.72
N PRO A 8 11.39 -12.54 5.77
CA PRO A 8 11.60 -11.82 4.54
C PRO A 8 11.98 -10.35 4.80
N ASP A 9 12.87 -9.81 3.99
CA ASP A 9 13.36 -8.44 4.15
C ASP A 9 12.27 -7.37 4.03
N TYR A 10 11.19 -7.63 3.27
CA TYR A 10 10.04 -6.71 3.18
C TYR A 10 9.21 -6.57 4.46
N VAL A 11 9.40 -7.45 5.45
CA VAL A 11 8.83 -7.22 6.80
C VAL A 11 9.82 -6.56 7.75
N LEU A 12 11.10 -6.46 7.39
CA LEU A 12 12.16 -5.88 8.21
C LEU A 12 12.54 -4.45 7.78
N ASP A 13 12.34 -4.10 6.51
CA ASP A 13 12.64 -2.80 5.94
C ASP A 13 11.43 -2.24 5.17
N PRO A 14 10.88 -1.07 5.54
CA PRO A 14 9.73 -0.45 4.86
C PRO A 14 10.01 -0.01 3.42
N ASN A 15 11.25 -0.05 2.96
CA ASN A 15 11.69 0.33 1.62
C ASN A 15 12.31 -0.85 0.85
N ALA A 16 12.15 -2.09 1.33
CA ALA A 16 12.81 -3.25 0.77
C ALA A 16 12.53 -3.43 -0.73
N VAL A 17 11.27 -3.31 -1.15
CA VAL A 17 10.86 -3.50 -2.57
C VAL A 17 11.38 -2.40 -3.51
N LEU A 18 11.78 -1.23 -2.98
CA LEU A 18 12.38 -0.17 -3.81
C LEU A 18 13.77 -0.55 -4.33
N LYS A 19 14.35 -1.63 -3.80
CA LYS A 19 15.67 -2.16 -4.19
C LYS A 19 15.58 -3.19 -5.32
N ASP A 20 14.37 -3.54 -5.77
CA ASP A 20 14.15 -4.53 -6.81
C ASP A 20 14.56 -3.97 -8.18
N LYS A 21 15.71 -4.46 -8.68
CA LYS A 21 16.32 -3.97 -9.93
C LYS A 21 15.67 -4.51 -11.19
N ASP A 22 15.11 -5.71 -11.11
CA ASP A 22 14.59 -6.45 -12.25
C ASP A 22 13.05 -6.39 -12.35
N ALA A 23 12.39 -5.67 -11.44
CA ALA A 23 10.94 -5.54 -11.43
C ALA A 23 10.43 -4.63 -12.57
N ALA A 24 9.27 -4.96 -13.12
CA ALA A 24 8.58 -4.15 -14.10
C ALA A 24 7.90 -2.94 -13.42
N TRP A 25 8.57 -1.80 -13.46
CA TRP A 25 8.07 -0.55 -12.88
C TRP A 25 7.20 0.25 -13.87
N ARG A 26 6.04 0.72 -13.40
CA ARG A 26 5.05 1.49 -14.16
C ARG A 26 5.61 2.75 -14.82
N TYR A 27 6.62 3.37 -14.21
CA TYR A 27 7.31 4.56 -14.74
C TYR A 27 8.78 4.28 -15.09
N GLY A 28 9.13 3.01 -15.32
CA GLY A 28 10.48 2.58 -15.71
C GLY A 28 11.53 2.58 -14.58
N ALA A 29 11.19 3.02 -13.38
CA ALA A 29 12.07 3.02 -12.21
C ALA A 29 11.27 2.92 -10.89
N PRO A 30 11.91 2.50 -9.78
CA PRO A 30 11.31 2.55 -8.45
C PRO A 30 10.88 3.98 -8.08
N PRO A 31 9.74 4.17 -7.40
CA PRO A 31 9.29 5.48 -6.96
C PRO A 31 10.17 6.03 -5.83
N ASP A 32 10.32 7.36 -5.75
CA ASP A 32 10.96 8.02 -4.62
C ASP A 32 9.94 8.26 -3.48
N TYR A 33 10.14 7.56 -2.35
CA TYR A 33 9.34 7.70 -1.13
C TYR A 33 10.01 8.57 -0.06
N SER A 34 11.17 9.17 -0.32
CA SER A 34 11.96 9.93 0.66
C SER A 34 11.15 11.01 1.38
N ASN A 35 10.35 11.79 0.64
CA ASN A 35 9.50 12.84 1.21
C ASN A 35 8.38 12.27 2.10
N THR A 36 7.67 11.23 1.62
CA THR A 36 6.63 10.56 2.40
C THR A 36 7.20 9.94 3.68
N ARG A 37 8.41 9.36 3.62
CA ARG A 37 9.11 8.83 4.80
C ARG A 37 9.52 9.93 5.77
N ALA A 38 10.01 11.06 5.29
CA ALA A 38 10.34 12.20 6.14
C ALA A 38 9.10 12.79 6.85
N VAL A 39 7.96 12.87 6.15
CA VAL A 39 6.68 13.28 6.77
C VAL A 39 6.22 12.25 7.80
N TYR A 40 6.27 10.96 7.47
CA TYR A 40 5.95 9.88 8.41
C TYR A 40 6.78 10.00 9.69
N GLU A 41 8.11 10.06 9.61
CA GLU A 41 8.97 10.13 10.79
C GLU A 41 8.70 11.35 11.67
N ARG A 42 8.40 12.49 11.05
CA ARG A 42 8.08 13.73 11.79
C ARG A 42 6.71 13.69 12.48
N THR A 43 5.75 12.94 11.96
CA THR A 43 4.31 13.09 12.31
C THR A 43 3.62 11.81 12.76
N LYS A 44 4.33 10.68 12.76
CA LYS A 44 3.86 9.41 13.33
C LYS A 44 3.49 9.58 14.79
N LYS A 45 2.52 8.79 15.25
CA LYS A 45 2.10 8.76 16.65
C LYS A 45 2.62 7.52 17.37
N GLN A 46 3.02 6.49 16.62
CA GLN A 46 3.52 5.24 17.17
C GLN A 46 5.03 5.11 17.02
N SER A 47 5.63 4.36 17.95
CA SER A 47 7.02 3.91 17.88
C SER A 47 7.05 2.42 18.18
N HIS A 48 7.14 1.61 17.13
CA HIS A 48 7.16 0.15 17.25
C HIS A 48 8.58 -0.34 17.54
N GLU A 49 8.71 -1.33 18.42
CA GLU A 49 9.98 -2.00 18.68
C GLU A 49 10.42 -2.79 17.43
N PRO A 50 11.68 -2.67 16.95
CA PRO A 50 12.13 -3.41 15.76
C PRO A 50 11.93 -4.91 15.90
N GLY A 51 11.29 -5.54 14.92
CA GLY A 51 10.97 -6.97 14.95
C GLY A 51 9.68 -7.34 15.71
N SER A 52 9.07 -6.40 16.44
CA SER A 52 7.72 -6.60 17.00
C SER A 52 6.68 -6.79 15.90
N LEU A 53 5.59 -7.50 16.20
CA LEU A 53 4.50 -7.71 15.26
C LEU A 53 3.96 -6.42 14.60
N PRO A 54 3.68 -5.31 15.32
CA PRO A 54 3.27 -4.07 14.65
C PRO A 54 4.34 -3.49 13.73
N ASN A 55 5.64 -3.63 14.05
CA ASN A 55 6.73 -3.24 13.16
C ASN A 55 6.72 -4.08 11.86
N LEU A 56 6.60 -5.40 11.99
CA LEU A 56 6.59 -6.31 10.84
C LEU A 56 5.38 -6.07 9.92
N VAL A 57 4.18 -5.94 10.50
CA VAL A 57 2.94 -5.65 9.77
C VAL A 57 3.04 -4.29 9.09
N GLU A 58 3.61 -3.30 9.78
CA GLU A 58 3.70 -1.97 9.20
C GLU A 58 4.61 -1.93 7.97
N ASN A 59 5.76 -2.61 8.05
CA ASN A 59 6.68 -2.76 6.93
C ASN A 59 6.06 -3.56 5.79
N LEU A 60 5.36 -4.66 6.09
CA LEU A 60 4.67 -5.47 5.09
C LEU A 60 3.69 -4.63 4.26
N VAL A 61 2.79 -3.90 4.92
CA VAL A 61 1.75 -3.11 4.23
C VAL A 61 2.37 -1.96 3.43
N LYS A 62 3.40 -1.29 3.98
CA LYS A 62 4.13 -0.23 3.28
C LYS A 62 4.79 -0.73 2.00
N ASN A 63 5.41 -1.92 2.02
CA ASN A 63 5.98 -2.52 0.81
C ASN A 63 4.88 -2.96 -0.15
N TRP A 64 3.82 -3.60 0.34
CA TRP A 64 2.68 -4.03 -0.47
C TRP A 64 2.04 -2.88 -1.24
N GLU A 65 1.84 -1.72 -0.60
CA GLU A 65 1.26 -0.53 -1.24
C GLU A 65 2.15 -0.02 -2.40
N ILE A 66 3.48 -0.06 -2.23
CA ILE A 66 4.43 0.31 -3.27
C ILE A 66 4.33 -0.66 -4.46
N GLU A 67 4.31 -1.97 -4.20
CA GLU A 67 4.16 -2.97 -5.26
C GLU A 67 2.84 -2.77 -6.00
N ALA A 68 1.74 -2.61 -5.27
CA ALA A 68 0.41 -2.42 -5.82
C ALA A 68 0.25 -1.15 -6.66
N SER A 69 0.97 -0.09 -6.30
CA SER A 69 0.87 1.20 -6.97
C SER A 69 1.87 1.38 -8.11
N PHE A 70 2.99 0.65 -8.14
CA PHE A 70 4.08 0.93 -9.07
C PHE A 70 4.62 -0.26 -9.84
N LYS A 71 4.39 -1.52 -9.43
CA LYS A 71 4.76 -2.68 -10.24
C LYS A 71 3.63 -3.02 -11.21
N THR A 72 3.97 -3.41 -12.43
CA THR A 72 3.00 -3.72 -13.50
C THR A 72 2.80 -5.21 -13.73
N SER A 73 3.58 -6.06 -13.05
CA SER A 73 3.48 -7.51 -13.08
C SER A 73 3.22 -8.05 -11.69
N LEU A 74 2.25 -8.98 -11.56
CA LEU A 74 1.95 -9.64 -10.29
C LEU A 74 3.10 -10.56 -9.87
N ALA A 75 3.84 -11.11 -10.83
CA ALA A 75 5.00 -11.95 -10.56
C ALA A 75 6.10 -11.20 -9.78
N ASP A 76 6.13 -9.87 -9.88
CA ASP A 76 7.08 -9.04 -9.16
C ASP A 76 6.61 -8.69 -7.74
N TRP A 77 5.38 -9.02 -7.35
CA TRP A 77 4.85 -8.72 -6.01
C TRP A 77 5.25 -9.80 -5.02
N ARG A 78 6.29 -9.55 -4.24
CA ARG A 78 6.81 -10.54 -3.28
C ARG A 78 6.12 -10.49 -1.91
N THR A 79 5.31 -9.46 -1.65
CA THR A 79 4.62 -9.29 -0.36
C THR A 79 3.35 -10.15 -0.21
N ILE A 80 3.02 -10.96 -1.21
CA ILE A 80 1.78 -11.75 -1.28
C ILE A 80 2.05 -13.22 -1.65
N ASP A 81 1.17 -14.11 -1.23
CA ASP A 81 1.09 -15.50 -1.74
C ASP A 81 0.27 -15.49 -3.04
N HIS A 82 0.92 -15.71 -4.19
CA HIS A 82 0.28 -15.57 -5.51
C HIS A 82 -0.92 -16.51 -5.72
N GLU A 83 -0.96 -17.65 -5.04
CA GLU A 83 -2.04 -18.64 -5.19
C GLU A 83 -3.24 -18.32 -4.29
N LYS A 84 -3.02 -17.65 -3.15
CA LYS A 84 -4.06 -17.42 -2.13
C LYS A 84 -4.49 -15.96 -1.99
N TYR A 85 -3.75 -15.04 -2.58
CA TYR A 85 -3.94 -13.62 -2.34
C TYR A 85 -5.28 -13.10 -2.87
N HIS A 86 -5.98 -12.38 -2.00
CA HIS A 86 -7.17 -11.62 -2.33
C HIS A 86 -7.34 -10.46 -1.34
N VAL A 87 -8.05 -9.43 -1.74
CA VAL A 87 -8.44 -8.29 -0.89
C VAL A 87 -9.96 -8.22 -0.85
N THR A 88 -10.53 -8.02 0.34
CA THR A 88 -11.96 -7.77 0.54
C THR A 88 -12.15 -6.41 1.17
N LEU A 89 -13.13 -5.65 0.67
CA LEU A 89 -13.51 -4.35 1.21
C LEU A 89 -14.92 -4.42 1.79
N ASN A 90 -15.12 -3.99 3.04
CA ASN A 90 -16.44 -3.83 3.67
C ASN A 90 -17.37 -5.06 3.55
N GLY A 91 -16.81 -6.27 3.63
CA GLY A 91 -17.57 -7.53 3.48
C GLY A 91 -18.01 -7.84 2.04
N GLY A 92 -17.52 -7.10 1.05
CA GLY A 92 -17.73 -7.36 -0.37
C GLY A 92 -16.96 -8.58 -0.89
N PRO A 93 -17.13 -8.92 -2.18
CA PRO A 93 -16.48 -10.06 -2.78
C PRO A 93 -14.95 -9.91 -2.81
N PRO A 94 -14.20 -11.02 -2.85
CA PRO A 94 -12.75 -11.00 -2.98
C PRO A 94 -12.31 -10.41 -4.32
N LEU A 95 -11.32 -9.53 -4.28
CA LEU A 95 -10.64 -8.94 -5.43
C LEU A 95 -9.25 -9.57 -5.60
N SER A 96 -8.91 -9.99 -6.81
CA SER A 96 -7.60 -10.58 -7.11
C SER A 96 -6.50 -9.53 -7.29
N GLY A 97 -5.24 -9.96 -7.22
CA GLY A 97 -4.08 -9.11 -7.51
C GLY A 97 -4.09 -8.58 -8.95
N GLU A 98 -4.48 -9.40 -9.92
CA GLU A 98 -4.60 -9.00 -11.33
C GLU A 98 -5.67 -7.93 -11.53
N TYR A 99 -6.79 -8.04 -10.82
CA TYR A 99 -7.83 -7.00 -10.86
C TYR A 99 -7.28 -5.68 -10.31
N MET A 100 -6.59 -5.70 -9.16
CA MET A 100 -5.96 -4.51 -8.58
C MET A 100 -4.90 -3.90 -9.50
N LEU A 101 -4.09 -4.70 -10.18
CA LEU A 101 -3.12 -4.22 -11.18
C LEU A 101 -3.80 -3.48 -12.33
N LYS A 102 -4.94 -4.01 -12.80
CA LYS A 102 -5.69 -3.46 -13.92
C LYS A 102 -6.37 -2.13 -13.57
N VAL A 103 -7.05 -2.05 -12.42
CA VAL A 103 -7.89 -0.89 -12.08
C VAL A 103 -7.18 0.13 -11.19
N GLY A 104 -6.18 -0.30 -10.41
CA GLY A 104 -5.52 0.50 -9.40
C GLY A 104 -6.12 0.38 -8.00
N THR A 105 -5.29 0.66 -6.99
CA THR A 105 -5.68 0.55 -5.59
C THR A 105 -6.87 1.46 -5.22
N TYR A 106 -6.91 2.70 -5.71
CA TYR A 106 -8.05 3.59 -5.48
C TYR A 106 -9.35 3.04 -6.06
N ASN A 107 -9.35 2.58 -7.30
CA ASN A 107 -10.54 2.00 -7.94
C ASN A 107 -10.96 0.65 -7.34
N ALA A 108 -9.99 -0.11 -6.82
CA ALA A 108 -10.29 -1.36 -6.14
C ALA A 108 -10.89 -1.14 -4.74
N LEU A 109 -10.55 -0.03 -4.07
CA LEU A 109 -10.88 0.21 -2.66
C LEU A 109 -11.91 1.32 -2.42
N LEU A 110 -12.22 2.16 -3.41
CA LEU A 110 -13.24 3.19 -3.32
C LEU A 110 -14.49 2.77 -4.09
N THR A 111 -15.64 2.84 -3.42
CA THR A 111 -16.94 2.58 -4.04
C THR A 111 -17.49 3.85 -4.66
N PRO A 112 -18.36 3.74 -5.70
CA PRO A 112 -19.00 4.91 -6.31
C PRO A 112 -19.71 5.78 -5.26
N SER A 113 -19.52 7.09 -5.38
CA SER A 113 -20.11 8.09 -4.50
C SER A 113 -20.35 9.40 -5.26
N ALA A 114 -20.97 10.38 -4.61
CA ALA A 114 -21.14 11.73 -5.18
C ALA A 114 -19.80 12.45 -5.48
N TYR A 115 -18.68 11.95 -4.93
CA TYR A 115 -17.37 12.59 -5.04
C TYR A 115 -16.36 11.79 -5.86
N TYR A 116 -16.60 10.49 -6.10
CA TYR A 116 -15.69 9.62 -6.84
C TYR A 116 -16.45 8.48 -7.50
N ASP A 117 -16.20 8.26 -8.78
CA ASP A 117 -16.67 7.08 -9.50
C ASP A 117 -15.50 6.32 -10.16
N PRO A 118 -15.21 5.08 -9.73
CA PRO A 118 -14.22 4.22 -10.38
C PRO A 118 -14.47 3.99 -11.88
N ALA A 119 -15.72 4.10 -12.35
CA ALA A 119 -16.04 3.95 -13.77
C ALA A 119 -15.53 5.12 -14.64
N HIS A 120 -15.34 6.30 -14.04
CA HIS A 120 -14.93 7.53 -14.72
C HIS A 120 -13.48 7.94 -14.41
N ASN A 121 -12.76 7.15 -13.61
CA ASN A 121 -11.36 7.40 -13.26
C ASN A 121 -10.55 6.16 -13.56
N ASP A 122 -9.63 6.23 -14.51
CA ASP A 122 -8.63 5.16 -14.69
C ASP A 122 -7.53 5.23 -13.61
N PHE A 123 -6.57 4.30 -13.69
CA PHE A 123 -5.43 4.26 -12.78
C PHE A 123 -4.68 5.61 -12.74
N GLU A 124 -4.39 6.18 -13.91
CA GLU A 124 -3.53 7.37 -14.01
C GLU A 124 -4.26 8.61 -13.50
N MET A 125 -5.53 8.77 -13.87
CA MET A 125 -6.40 9.86 -13.43
C MET A 125 -6.53 9.87 -11.91
N SER A 126 -6.91 8.73 -11.32
CA SER A 126 -7.06 8.61 -9.86
C SER A 126 -5.75 8.88 -9.13
N HIS A 127 -4.64 8.25 -9.56
CA HIS A 127 -3.33 8.44 -8.95
C HIS A 127 -2.88 9.90 -9.02
N LYS A 128 -3.09 10.56 -10.16
CA LYS A 128 -2.75 11.97 -10.37
C LYS A 128 -3.61 12.91 -9.51
N SER A 129 -4.91 12.66 -9.39
CA SER A 129 -5.80 13.45 -8.55
C SER A 129 -5.40 13.39 -7.08
N PHE A 130 -5.25 12.18 -6.52
CA PHE A 130 -4.86 12.02 -5.12
C PHE A 130 -3.45 12.54 -4.83
N LYS A 131 -2.47 12.26 -5.68
CA LYS A 131 -1.08 12.71 -5.49
C LYS A 131 -0.92 14.23 -5.63
N ARG A 132 -1.73 14.89 -6.47
CA ARG A 132 -1.72 16.37 -6.56
C ARG A 132 -2.37 17.03 -5.36
N MET A 133 -3.47 16.46 -4.87
CA MET A 133 -4.19 16.94 -3.70
C MET A 133 -3.36 16.75 -2.42
N MET A 134 -2.82 15.55 -2.21
CA MET A 134 -2.01 15.17 -1.06
C MET A 134 -0.67 14.58 -1.53
N PRO A 135 0.36 15.42 -1.75
CA PRO A 135 1.67 14.99 -2.25
C PRO A 135 2.39 13.96 -1.37
N THR A 136 2.04 13.90 -0.10
CA THR A 136 2.47 12.89 0.84
C THR A 136 1.26 12.29 1.53
N PHE A 137 1.19 10.97 1.56
CA PHE A 137 0.10 10.23 2.20
C PHE A 137 0.72 9.14 3.07
N ALA A 138 1.06 9.52 4.30
CA ALA A 138 1.72 8.63 5.24
C ALA A 138 0.72 7.58 5.76
N TRP A 139 1.25 6.44 6.20
CA TRP A 139 0.49 5.32 6.74
C TRP A 139 1.21 4.73 7.95
N GLU A 140 0.46 4.41 9.00
CA GLU A 140 0.99 3.74 10.20
C GLU A 140 -0.01 2.76 10.79
N VAL A 141 0.52 1.71 11.42
CA VAL A 141 -0.23 0.83 12.32
C VAL A 141 -0.38 1.54 13.66
N THR A 142 -1.61 1.64 14.17
CA THR A 142 -1.89 2.26 15.47
C THR A 142 -2.08 1.25 16.60
N GLU A 143 -2.53 0.04 16.28
CA GLU A 143 -2.82 -1.01 17.26
C GLU A 143 -2.87 -2.38 16.57
N VAL A 144 -2.42 -3.45 17.25
CA VAL A 144 -2.55 -4.83 16.78
C VAL A 144 -3.38 -5.61 17.79
N TYR A 145 -4.44 -6.27 17.31
CA TYR A 145 -5.41 -7.00 18.13
C TYR A 145 -5.14 -8.50 18.20
N SER A 146 -4.48 -9.08 17.18
CA SER A 146 -4.16 -10.50 17.14
C SER A 146 -2.88 -10.81 16.37
N GLY A 147 -2.27 -11.95 16.69
CA GLY A 147 -1.07 -12.48 16.01
C GLY A 147 -1.38 -13.60 15.00
N PRO A 148 -0.35 -14.12 14.31
CA PRO A 148 -0.50 -15.20 13.33
C PRO A 148 -1.26 -16.42 13.87
N PRO A 149 -2.02 -17.15 13.02
CA PRO A 149 -2.08 -17.00 11.55
C PRO A 149 -2.96 -15.85 11.06
N THR A 150 -3.80 -15.28 11.93
CA THR A 150 -4.74 -14.21 11.56
C THR A 150 -4.39 -12.93 12.31
N VAL A 151 -3.77 -11.99 11.62
CA VAL A 151 -3.40 -10.69 12.19
C VAL A 151 -4.51 -9.68 11.93
N VAL A 152 -5.08 -9.13 13.00
CA VAL A 152 -6.07 -8.05 12.96
C VAL A 152 -5.43 -6.82 13.58
N PHE A 153 -5.53 -5.67 12.90
CA PHE A 153 -4.89 -4.44 13.33
C PHE A 153 -5.69 -3.20 12.92
N LYS A 154 -5.43 -2.10 13.61
CA LYS A 154 -5.95 -0.77 13.31
C LYS A 154 -4.82 0.09 12.74
N TRP A 155 -5.16 0.92 11.77
CA TRP A 155 -4.20 1.76 11.05
C TRP A 155 -4.82 3.13 10.73
N ARG A 156 -3.98 4.05 10.27
CA ARG A 156 -4.43 5.33 9.68
C ARG A 156 -3.58 5.75 8.50
N HIS A 157 -4.21 6.40 7.52
CA HIS A 157 -3.53 7.28 6.57
C HIS A 157 -3.66 8.74 6.99
N TRP A 158 -2.70 9.59 6.62
CA TRP A 158 -2.83 11.04 6.73
C TRP A 158 -1.95 11.78 5.71
N GLY A 159 -2.36 12.98 5.35
CA GLY A 159 -1.63 13.88 4.46
C GLY A 159 -2.12 15.31 4.62
N GLU A 160 -1.34 16.26 4.14
CA GLU A 160 -1.74 17.67 4.04
C GLU A 160 -2.35 17.91 2.65
N MET A 161 -3.53 18.54 2.61
CA MET A 161 -4.14 18.96 1.35
C MET A 161 -3.42 20.20 0.84
N ALA A 162 -2.53 20.02 -0.15
CA ALA A 162 -1.80 21.10 -0.78
C ALA A 162 -2.59 21.77 -1.92
N ARG A 163 -3.64 21.10 -2.42
CA ARG A 163 -4.53 21.55 -3.49
C ARG A 163 -5.93 21.01 -3.26
N ASP A 164 -6.91 21.62 -3.92
CA ASP A 164 -8.28 21.12 -3.94
C ASP A 164 -8.38 19.77 -4.63
N TYR A 165 -9.31 18.94 -4.13
CA TYR A 165 -9.74 17.74 -4.83
C TYR A 165 -10.53 18.12 -6.08
N VAL A 166 -10.21 17.49 -7.21
CA VAL A 166 -11.01 17.61 -8.44
C VAL A 166 -11.45 16.20 -8.85
N GLY A 167 -12.73 15.90 -8.64
CA GLY A 167 -13.35 14.64 -9.04
C GLY A 167 -13.82 14.69 -10.49
N PHE A 168 -13.65 13.57 -11.20
CA PHE A 168 -14.22 13.34 -12.52
C PHE A 168 -15.28 12.25 -12.37
N ASN A 169 -16.55 12.65 -12.37
CA ASN A 169 -17.68 11.73 -12.14
C ASN A 169 -18.63 11.66 -13.35
N GLU A 170 -18.29 12.36 -14.43
CA GLU A 170 -19.00 12.42 -15.72
C GLU A 170 -17.99 12.49 -16.86
#